data_AF-A0A4V2YZP9-F1
#
_entry.id   AF-A0A4V2YZP9-F1
#
_cell.length_a   1.000
_cell.length_b   1.000
_cell.length_c   1.000
_cell.angle_alpha   90.00
_cell.angle_beta   90.00
_cell.angle_gamma   90.00
#
_symmetry.space_group_name_H-M   'P 1'
#
loop_
_entity.id
_entity.type
_entity.pdbx_description
1 polymer ?
#
loop_
_entity_poly.entity_id
_entity_poly.type
_entity_poly.pdbx_seq_one_letter_code
_entity_poly.pdbx_strand_id
1 'polypeptide(L)'
;MKNFIFCLIFFNFFNSCSSSSGGNNGGNGGTPLPTTPTTPVVVIPLTDTEAMDQVQKDAIKYFWDYAETNSKLARERYLTDTPSFEANIVTTGGSGFGLMTLIAGIDRGFVPRAEAVTRLTTALTFLEKADRFHGAWSHWIDGTTGRVIPFGTKDNGGDIVETSFLCQGLLTVREYFKNGNVAEQALAAKADFLWKGVEWDWYTKGENAMYWHWSPNYGWEINFKLEGYNECLITYILGAASPTHPIPVAAYHQAWARNGGIVNGGSQYGVPVIFNYNGAIGNVGPMFWAHYSYLGLDPNNLTDKYANYWDLVVNHSKIINKYCIANPKQWKDYSDKCWGLTASYSRNSDGTTGYAAHQPNNDLGVISPTAALSSFPYTPTESMKFLHYLYDENKATYVGIAGPYDAFSPQYNWVTPRYLAIDQGTITPMIENYRSGLLWRLFMNAPEIKPGLLNLGFHSSKYNF
;
A
#
# COMPACT_ATOMS: atom_id res chain seq x y z
N MET A 1 14.75 -54.85 -0.72
CA MET A 1 13.67 -54.92 -1.74
C MET A 1 13.76 -53.63 -2.54
N LYS A 2 14.69 -53.58 -3.50
CA LYS A 2 14.59 -53.86 -4.95
C LYS A 2 14.60 -52.53 -5.72
N ASN A 3 15.84 -52.11 -6.02
CA ASN A 3 16.23 -51.16 -7.06
C ASN A 3 15.70 -51.58 -8.43
N PHE A 4 15.45 -50.62 -9.32
CA PHE A 4 15.60 -50.84 -10.75
C PHE A 4 16.28 -49.64 -11.43
N ILE A 5 17.39 -49.98 -12.08
CA ILE A 5 18.20 -49.24 -13.05
C ILE A 5 17.80 -49.74 -14.44
N PHE A 6 17.94 -48.90 -15.48
CA PHE A 6 18.14 -49.14 -16.94
C PHE A 6 17.21 -48.22 -17.76
N CYS A 7 17.56 -47.61 -18.90
CA CYS A 7 18.81 -47.54 -19.67
C CYS A 7 18.70 -46.37 -20.68
N LEU A 8 19.85 -45.79 -21.06
CA LEU A 8 20.00 -44.99 -22.29
C LEU A 8 19.92 -45.89 -23.52
N ILE A 9 19.28 -45.42 -24.59
CA ILE A 9 19.62 -45.83 -25.96
C ILE A 9 19.67 -44.59 -26.87
N PHE A 10 20.89 -44.31 -27.35
CA PHE A 10 21.22 -43.49 -28.51
C PHE A 10 20.89 -44.28 -29.78
N PHE A 11 20.38 -43.63 -30.83
CA PHE A 11 20.62 -44.06 -32.20
C PHE A 11 20.82 -42.86 -33.13
N ASN A 12 21.92 -42.92 -33.86
CA ASN A 12 22.40 -41.98 -34.87
C ASN A 12 22.16 -42.58 -36.27
N PHE A 13 22.56 -41.82 -37.31
CA PHE A 13 22.67 -42.12 -38.76
C PHE A 13 21.49 -41.63 -39.63
N PHE A 14 21.69 -41.13 -40.86
CA PHE A 14 22.73 -40.33 -41.56
C PHE A 14 22.18 -40.17 -43.01
N ASN A 15 22.47 -39.03 -43.65
CA ASN A 15 22.60 -38.77 -45.10
C ASN A 15 21.54 -39.27 -46.12
N SER A 16 21.06 -38.33 -46.95
CA SER A 16 21.64 -38.15 -48.31
C SER A 16 21.00 -37.01 -49.11
N CYS A 17 21.86 -36.27 -49.79
CA CYS A 17 21.56 -35.28 -50.82
C CYS A 17 21.10 -35.93 -52.14
N SER A 18 20.30 -35.21 -52.93
CA SER A 18 20.30 -35.33 -54.39
C SER A 18 19.88 -34.01 -55.03
N SER A 19 20.77 -33.49 -55.86
CA SER A 19 20.64 -32.33 -56.75
C SER A 19 20.05 -32.73 -58.11
N SER A 20 19.27 -31.85 -58.75
CA SER A 20 19.37 -31.63 -60.20
C SER A 20 18.76 -30.30 -60.62
N SER A 21 19.48 -29.66 -61.53
CA SER A 21 19.39 -28.32 -62.11
C SER A 21 18.33 -28.10 -63.19
N GLY A 22 17.96 -26.84 -63.41
CA GLY A 22 17.39 -26.32 -64.66
C GLY A 22 17.09 -24.82 -64.59
N GLY A 23 17.88 -23.99 -65.28
CA GLY A 23 17.73 -22.53 -65.31
C GLY A 23 16.74 -22.01 -66.36
N ASN A 24 16.27 -20.76 -66.21
CA ASN A 24 16.67 -19.59 -67.00
C ASN A 24 15.68 -18.41 -66.82
N ASN A 25 16.23 -17.21 -66.62
CA ASN A 25 15.75 -15.84 -66.90
C ASN A 25 14.27 -15.42 -66.74
N GLY A 26 14.07 -14.34 -65.98
CA GLY A 26 13.03 -13.33 -66.27
C GLY A 26 12.69 -12.37 -65.13
N GLY A 27 12.94 -11.07 -65.34
CA GLY A 27 12.09 -10.00 -64.78
C GLY A 27 12.51 -9.37 -63.44
N ASN A 28 13.45 -8.44 -63.51
CA ASN A 28 13.70 -7.45 -62.48
C ASN A 28 12.55 -6.42 -62.46
N GLY A 29 11.82 -6.27 -61.35
CA GLY A 29 10.72 -5.29 -61.29
C GLY A 29 9.74 -5.45 -60.12
N GLY A 30 10.22 -5.74 -58.91
CA GLY A 30 9.41 -5.56 -57.70
C GLY A 30 9.57 -4.13 -57.21
N THR A 31 8.51 -3.33 -57.29
CA THR A 31 8.44 -2.02 -56.61
C THR A 31 8.70 -2.22 -55.11
N PRO A 32 9.66 -1.48 -54.50
CA PRO A 32 9.81 -1.49 -53.05
C PRO A 32 8.51 -1.03 -52.42
N LEU A 33 7.97 -1.81 -51.48
CA LEU A 33 6.93 -1.32 -50.57
C LEU A 33 7.46 -0.03 -49.91
N PRO A 34 6.65 1.04 -49.81
CA PRO A 34 7.08 2.24 -49.12
C PRO A 34 7.37 1.87 -47.66
N THR A 35 8.64 1.84 -47.31
CA THR A 35 9.08 1.88 -45.92
C THR A 35 8.87 3.31 -45.47
N THR A 36 7.64 3.61 -45.04
CA THR A 36 7.40 4.85 -44.29
C THR A 36 8.39 4.84 -43.13
N PRO A 37 9.35 5.78 -43.05
CA PRO A 37 10.21 5.88 -41.89
C PRO A 37 9.29 6.10 -40.69
N THR A 38 9.25 5.16 -39.76
CA THR A 38 8.66 5.42 -38.45
C THR A 38 9.59 6.43 -37.80
N THR A 39 9.23 7.70 -37.90
CA THR A 39 9.86 8.78 -37.15
C THR A 39 9.89 8.33 -35.69
N PRO A 40 11.07 8.29 -35.04
CA PRO A 40 11.14 8.01 -33.61
C PRO A 40 10.18 8.95 -32.92
N VAL A 41 9.20 8.40 -32.20
CA VAL A 41 8.32 9.20 -31.36
C VAL A 41 9.24 9.82 -30.31
N VAL A 42 9.49 11.12 -30.43
CA VAL A 42 10.22 11.87 -29.40
C VAL A 42 9.30 11.93 -28.20
N VAL A 43 9.52 11.04 -27.23
CA VAL A 43 8.88 11.13 -25.92
C VAL A 43 9.51 12.32 -25.22
N ILE A 44 8.76 13.41 -25.11
CA ILE A 44 9.16 14.56 -24.30
C ILE A 44 8.92 14.12 -22.84
N PRO A 45 9.97 14.06 -21.99
CA PRO A 45 9.82 13.71 -20.58
C PRO A 45 8.83 14.65 -19.91
N LEU A 46 7.99 14.11 -19.02
CA LEU A 46 7.10 14.95 -18.22
C LEU A 46 7.94 15.84 -17.30
N THR A 47 7.46 17.05 -16.98
CA THR A 47 8.01 17.77 -15.83
C THR A 47 7.66 17.03 -14.53
N ASP A 48 8.43 17.24 -13.46
CA ASP A 48 8.15 16.71 -12.12
C ASP A 48 6.68 16.90 -11.69
N THR A 49 6.12 18.08 -11.96
CA THR A 49 4.73 18.41 -11.61
C THR A 49 3.73 17.63 -12.46
N GLU A 50 3.96 17.54 -13.77
CA GLU A 50 3.10 16.75 -14.67
C GLU A 50 3.18 15.26 -14.37
N ALA A 51 4.37 14.74 -14.04
CA ALA A 51 4.58 13.36 -13.64
C ALA A 51 3.83 13.03 -12.34
N MET A 52 3.93 13.89 -11.32
CA MET A 52 3.17 13.73 -10.07
C MET A 52 1.66 13.81 -10.30
N ASP A 53 1.18 14.78 -11.09
CA ASP A 53 -0.24 14.88 -11.45
C ASP A 53 -0.71 13.60 -12.18
N GLN A 54 0.10 13.08 -13.10
CA GLN A 54 -0.24 11.91 -13.89
C GLN A 54 -0.35 10.65 -13.01
N VAL A 55 0.64 10.38 -12.15
CA VAL A 55 0.59 9.20 -11.28
C VAL A 55 -0.54 9.29 -10.25
N GLN A 56 -0.82 10.49 -9.71
CA GLN A 56 -1.95 10.69 -8.81
C GLN A 56 -3.28 10.42 -9.51
N LYS A 57 -3.49 10.98 -10.71
CA LYS A 57 -4.69 10.73 -11.54
C LYS A 57 -4.86 9.25 -11.86
N ASP A 58 -3.78 8.56 -12.21
CA ASP A 58 -3.85 7.15 -12.56
C ASP A 58 -4.19 6.27 -11.36
N ALA A 59 -3.52 6.48 -10.21
CA ALA A 59 -3.82 5.73 -8.98
C ALA A 59 -5.25 5.98 -8.46
N ILE A 60 -5.80 7.20 -8.65
CA ILE A 60 -7.20 7.51 -8.31
C ILE A 60 -8.18 6.62 -9.07
N LYS A 61 -7.89 6.23 -10.32
CA LYS A 61 -8.79 5.37 -11.12
C LYS A 61 -9.06 4.04 -10.45
N TYR A 62 -8.08 3.47 -9.74
CA TYR A 62 -8.28 2.23 -8.97
C TYR A 62 -9.46 2.36 -8.00
N PHE A 63 -9.51 3.47 -7.28
CA PHE A 63 -10.55 3.73 -6.30
C PHE A 63 -11.82 4.28 -6.93
N TRP A 64 -11.74 4.97 -8.08
CA TRP A 64 -12.87 5.62 -8.74
C TRP A 64 -13.57 4.72 -9.76
N ASP A 65 -12.87 4.38 -10.85
CA ASP A 65 -13.39 3.59 -11.97
C ASP A 65 -13.52 2.11 -11.62
N TYR A 66 -12.59 1.59 -10.81
CA TYR A 66 -12.46 0.16 -10.52
C TYR A 66 -12.89 -0.25 -9.10
N ALA A 67 -13.55 0.65 -8.37
CA ALA A 67 -14.19 0.29 -7.11
C ALA A 67 -15.22 -0.85 -7.28
N GLU A 68 -15.56 -1.51 -6.17
CA GLU A 68 -16.68 -2.44 -6.18
C GLU A 68 -17.98 -1.67 -6.44
N THR A 69 -18.84 -2.23 -7.28
CA THR A 69 -19.96 -1.50 -7.90
C THR A 69 -21.05 -1.09 -6.93
N ASN A 70 -21.32 -1.87 -5.88
CA ASN A 70 -22.42 -1.64 -4.95
C ASN A 70 -22.00 -0.76 -3.77
N SER A 71 -20.98 -1.20 -3.05
CA SER A 71 -20.38 -0.54 -1.89
C SER A 71 -19.62 0.73 -2.25
N LYS A 72 -19.07 0.83 -3.48
CA LYS A 72 -18.11 1.88 -3.88
C LYS A 72 -16.82 1.89 -3.05
N LEU A 73 -16.57 0.84 -2.28
CA LEU A 73 -15.34 0.60 -1.54
C LEU A 73 -14.25 0.00 -2.45
N ALA A 74 -13.02 -0.01 -1.95
CA ALA A 74 -11.88 -0.54 -2.68
C ALA A 74 -11.96 -2.07 -2.72
N ARG A 75 -11.86 -2.64 -3.93
CA ARG A 75 -11.64 -4.09 -4.07
C ARG A 75 -10.32 -4.45 -3.41
N GLU A 76 -10.19 -5.66 -2.88
CA GLU A 76 -8.88 -6.16 -2.41
C GLU A 76 -7.84 -6.11 -3.56
N ARG A 77 -8.25 -6.60 -4.72
CA ARG A 77 -7.40 -6.73 -5.91
C ARG A 77 -8.16 -6.43 -7.19
N TYR A 78 -7.41 -6.05 -8.21
CA TYR A 78 -7.90 -5.95 -9.57
C TYR A 78 -6.91 -6.61 -10.52
N LEU A 79 -7.36 -7.64 -11.24
CA LEU A 79 -6.58 -8.38 -12.23
C LEU A 79 -7.00 -7.92 -13.61
N THR A 80 -6.09 -7.33 -14.39
CA THR A 80 -6.44 -6.74 -15.70
C THR A 80 -6.91 -7.80 -16.70
N ASP A 81 -6.33 -9.00 -16.64
CA ASP A 81 -6.66 -10.15 -17.48
C ASP A 81 -7.95 -10.86 -17.04
N THR A 82 -8.28 -10.81 -15.75
CA THR A 82 -9.50 -11.40 -15.19
C THR A 82 -10.23 -10.44 -14.24
N PRO A 83 -10.86 -9.35 -14.73
CA PRO A 83 -11.47 -8.33 -13.87
C PRO A 83 -12.63 -8.80 -12.98
N SER A 84 -13.20 -9.98 -13.26
CA SER A 84 -14.25 -10.63 -12.48
C SER A 84 -13.73 -11.43 -11.28
N PHE A 85 -12.43 -11.74 -11.24
CA PHE A 85 -11.83 -12.51 -10.16
C PHE A 85 -11.95 -11.74 -8.83
N GLU A 86 -12.63 -12.35 -7.85
CA GLU A 86 -12.85 -11.78 -6.51
C GLU A 86 -13.40 -10.34 -6.53
N ALA A 87 -14.14 -9.97 -7.58
CA ALA A 87 -14.56 -8.59 -7.83
C ALA A 87 -15.50 -8.02 -6.75
N ASN A 88 -16.14 -8.89 -5.96
CA ASN A 88 -17.01 -8.54 -4.83
C ASN A 88 -16.24 -8.39 -3.51
N ILE A 89 -14.98 -8.81 -3.40
CA ILE A 89 -14.23 -8.71 -2.15
C ILE A 89 -13.70 -7.28 -2.00
N VAL A 90 -14.16 -6.58 -0.96
CA VAL A 90 -13.63 -5.26 -0.58
C VAL A 90 -12.79 -5.38 0.69
N THR A 91 -11.68 -4.64 0.72
CA THR A 91 -10.77 -4.58 1.89
C THR A 91 -11.06 -3.34 2.72
N THR A 92 -11.13 -3.51 4.04
CA THR A 92 -11.44 -2.42 4.97
C THR A 92 -10.32 -1.37 5.02
N GLY A 93 -9.07 -1.77 5.25
CA GLY A 93 -7.95 -0.85 5.37
C GLY A 93 -7.60 -0.20 4.04
N GLY A 94 -7.55 -0.98 2.95
CA GLY A 94 -7.37 -0.45 1.60
C GLY A 94 -8.49 0.52 1.18
N SER A 95 -9.72 0.32 1.67
CA SER A 95 -10.79 1.30 1.47
C SER A 95 -10.56 2.59 2.25
N GLY A 96 -10.02 2.52 3.47
CA GLY A 96 -9.56 3.70 4.22
C GLY A 96 -8.59 4.57 3.41
N PHE A 97 -7.59 3.95 2.80
CA PHE A 97 -6.64 4.61 1.92
C PHE A 97 -7.34 5.19 0.67
N GLY A 98 -8.32 4.46 0.12
CA GLY A 98 -9.18 4.92 -0.95
C GLY A 98 -9.97 6.18 -0.61
N LEU A 99 -10.54 6.29 0.60
CA LEU A 99 -11.23 7.50 1.04
C LEU A 99 -10.28 8.72 1.00
N MET A 100 -9.06 8.56 1.52
CA MET A 100 -8.04 9.62 1.52
C MET A 100 -7.57 9.99 0.12
N THR A 101 -7.42 8.98 -0.75
CA THR A 101 -7.09 9.16 -2.18
C THR A 101 -8.13 10.03 -2.88
N LEU A 102 -9.41 9.87 -2.54
CA LEU A 102 -10.49 10.66 -3.11
C LEU A 102 -10.52 12.09 -2.59
N ILE A 103 -10.24 12.30 -1.30
CA ILE A 103 -10.09 13.66 -0.76
C ILE A 103 -8.99 14.41 -1.52
N ALA A 104 -7.82 13.79 -1.72
CA ALA A 104 -6.76 14.37 -2.53
C ALA A 104 -7.19 14.64 -3.99
N GLY A 105 -7.93 13.70 -4.60
CA GLY A 105 -8.46 13.86 -5.95
C GLY A 105 -9.46 15.00 -6.09
N ILE A 106 -10.31 15.23 -5.09
CA ILE A 106 -11.25 16.35 -5.05
C ILE A 106 -10.48 17.67 -4.93
N ASP A 107 -9.53 17.75 -4.00
CA ASP A 107 -8.77 18.97 -3.71
C ASP A 107 -7.94 19.43 -4.92
N ARG A 108 -7.43 18.45 -5.69
CA ARG A 108 -6.72 18.66 -6.96
C ARG A 108 -7.63 18.96 -8.15
N GLY A 109 -8.94 18.80 -8.02
CA GLY A 109 -9.88 18.88 -9.14
C GLY A 109 -9.76 17.74 -10.16
N PHE A 110 -9.18 16.60 -9.76
CA PHE A 110 -9.06 15.42 -10.61
C PHE A 110 -10.36 14.62 -10.70
N VAL A 111 -11.22 14.72 -9.69
CA VAL A 111 -12.57 14.16 -9.69
C VAL A 111 -13.61 15.23 -9.31
N PRO A 112 -14.85 15.17 -9.84
CA PRO A 112 -15.88 16.15 -9.51
C PRO A 112 -16.33 16.03 -8.05
N ARG A 113 -16.29 17.14 -7.30
CA ARG A 113 -16.62 17.17 -5.86
C ARG A 113 -18.01 16.60 -5.54
N ALA A 114 -19.05 16.98 -6.28
CA ALA A 114 -20.42 16.54 -6.02
C ALA A 114 -20.62 15.03 -6.25
N GLU A 115 -20.01 14.48 -7.29
CA GLU A 115 -20.02 13.05 -7.58
C GLU A 115 -19.25 12.29 -6.50
N ALA A 116 -18.12 12.84 -6.05
CA ALA A 116 -17.31 12.23 -5.00
C ALA A 116 -18.06 12.20 -3.66
N VAL A 117 -18.77 13.26 -3.29
CA VAL A 117 -19.64 13.28 -2.10
C VAL A 117 -20.73 12.22 -2.18
N THR A 118 -21.37 12.07 -3.34
CA THR A 118 -22.38 11.03 -3.58
C THR A 118 -21.77 9.64 -3.37
N ARG A 119 -20.59 9.39 -3.96
CA ARG A 119 -19.91 8.11 -3.87
C ARG A 119 -19.44 7.76 -2.47
N LEU A 120 -18.85 8.73 -1.76
CA LEU A 120 -18.45 8.59 -0.36
C LEU A 120 -19.66 8.33 0.54
N THR A 121 -20.81 8.96 0.26
CA THR A 121 -22.06 8.71 0.97
C THR A 121 -22.53 7.27 0.77
N THR A 122 -22.46 6.72 -0.43
CA THR A 122 -22.74 5.30 -0.70
C THR A 122 -21.80 4.40 0.10
N ALA A 123 -20.50 4.66 0.06
CA ALA A 123 -19.50 3.89 0.81
C ALA A 123 -19.74 3.88 2.31
N LEU A 124 -20.01 5.04 2.92
CA LEU A 124 -20.23 5.10 4.37
C LEU A 124 -21.60 4.51 4.76
N THR A 125 -22.60 4.60 3.90
CA THR A 125 -23.90 3.93 4.12
C THR A 125 -23.79 2.41 4.02
N PHE A 126 -22.90 1.90 3.16
CA PHE A 126 -22.57 0.49 3.14
C PHE A 126 -21.86 0.06 4.43
N LEU A 127 -20.83 0.79 4.86
CA LEU A 127 -20.07 0.49 6.09
C LEU A 127 -20.93 0.52 7.37
N GLU A 128 -21.95 1.38 7.40
CA GLU A 128 -22.93 1.44 8.49
C GLU A 128 -23.77 0.15 8.62
N LYS A 129 -23.98 -0.55 7.50
CA LYS A 129 -24.81 -1.77 7.44
C LYS A 129 -24.00 -3.06 7.39
N ALA A 130 -22.71 -2.97 7.05
CA ALA A 130 -21.81 -4.12 7.00
C ALA A 130 -21.62 -4.73 8.39
N ASP A 131 -21.25 -6.01 8.42
CA ASP A 131 -20.95 -6.73 9.66
C ASP A 131 -19.86 -5.97 10.45
N ARG A 132 -20.13 -5.77 11.75
CA ARG A 132 -19.20 -5.19 12.72
C ARG A 132 -19.14 -6.06 13.97
N PHE A 133 -17.96 -6.11 14.57
CA PHE A 133 -17.63 -6.97 15.69
C PHE A 133 -17.04 -6.09 16.80
N HIS A 134 -17.85 -5.75 17.80
CA HIS A 134 -17.50 -4.70 18.77
C HIS A 134 -17.09 -3.40 18.07
N GLY A 135 -17.89 -3.01 17.08
CA GLY A 135 -17.62 -1.84 16.26
C GLY A 135 -16.46 -1.95 15.27
N ALA A 136 -15.57 -2.94 15.34
CA ALA A 136 -14.55 -3.12 14.30
C ALA A 136 -15.13 -3.81 13.07
N TRP A 137 -14.65 -3.48 11.87
CA TRP A 137 -14.95 -4.22 10.65
C TRP A 137 -13.98 -5.40 10.49
N SER A 138 -14.38 -6.39 9.69
CA SER A 138 -13.48 -7.46 9.27
C SER A 138 -12.46 -6.97 8.25
N HIS A 139 -11.39 -7.75 8.03
CA HIS A 139 -10.40 -7.48 7.00
C HIS A 139 -11.06 -7.40 5.60
N TRP A 140 -11.80 -8.45 5.23
CA TRP A 140 -12.58 -8.49 4.00
C TRP A 140 -14.08 -8.50 4.25
N ILE A 141 -14.79 -7.79 3.40
CA ILE A 141 -16.26 -7.71 3.37
C ILE A 141 -16.71 -8.06 1.95
N ASP A 142 -17.81 -8.79 1.83
CA ASP A 142 -18.51 -8.93 0.55
C ASP A 142 -19.19 -7.60 0.21
N GLY A 143 -18.67 -6.90 -0.80
CA GLY A 143 -19.14 -5.59 -1.26
C GLY A 143 -20.57 -5.57 -1.78
N THR A 144 -21.20 -6.73 -2.03
CA THR A 144 -22.60 -6.81 -2.45
C THR A 144 -23.54 -6.92 -1.25
N THR A 145 -23.14 -7.66 -0.22
CA THR A 145 -24.02 -8.06 0.90
C THR A 145 -23.69 -7.38 2.22
N GLY A 146 -22.49 -6.83 2.39
CA GLY A 146 -22.00 -6.29 3.65
C GLY A 146 -21.53 -7.36 4.65
N ARG A 147 -21.50 -8.64 4.26
CA ARG A 147 -21.12 -9.74 5.15
C ARG A 147 -19.61 -9.95 5.21
N VAL A 148 -19.11 -10.41 6.34
CA VAL A 148 -17.69 -10.79 6.48
C VAL A 148 -17.32 -11.89 5.48
N ILE A 149 -16.17 -11.72 4.81
CA ILE A 149 -15.46 -12.78 4.11
C ILE A 149 -14.25 -13.14 4.97
N PRO A 150 -14.17 -14.37 5.52
CA PRO A 150 -13.04 -14.76 6.36
C PRO A 150 -11.70 -14.67 5.61
N PHE A 151 -10.72 -13.98 6.18
CA PHE A 151 -9.34 -13.92 5.64
C PHE A 151 -8.54 -15.19 5.98
N GLY A 152 -8.99 -15.93 6.98
CA GLY A 152 -8.54 -17.27 7.33
C GLY A 152 -9.61 -17.97 8.16
N THR A 153 -9.42 -19.26 8.48
CA THR A 153 -10.46 -20.04 9.18
C THR A 153 -10.94 -19.40 10.48
N LYS A 154 -10.01 -18.86 11.29
CA LYS A 154 -10.33 -18.21 12.57
C LYS A 154 -10.51 -16.69 12.45
N ASP A 155 -10.11 -16.11 11.32
CA ASP A 155 -10.16 -14.67 11.08
C ASP A 155 -11.43 -14.35 10.30
N ASN A 156 -12.55 -14.42 11.01
CA ASN A 156 -13.91 -14.22 10.52
C ASN A 156 -14.71 -13.23 11.37
N GLY A 157 -14.00 -12.35 12.08
CA GLY A 157 -14.57 -11.33 12.95
C GLY A 157 -13.93 -9.98 12.68
N GLY A 158 -13.73 -9.19 13.73
CA GLY A 158 -13.15 -7.86 13.60
C GLY A 158 -11.62 -7.90 13.50
N ASP A 159 -11.11 -7.09 12.59
CA ASP A 159 -9.69 -6.76 12.45
C ASP A 159 -9.51 -5.29 12.85
N ILE A 160 -8.88 -5.07 14.00
CA ILE A 160 -8.73 -3.72 14.55
C ILE A 160 -7.67 -2.89 13.82
N VAL A 161 -6.70 -3.54 13.16
CA VAL A 161 -5.65 -2.86 12.39
C VAL A 161 -6.24 -2.32 11.09
N GLU A 162 -6.97 -3.16 10.34
CA GLU A 162 -7.68 -2.73 9.13
C GLU A 162 -8.73 -1.66 9.46
N THR A 163 -9.45 -1.83 10.57
CA THR A 163 -10.36 -0.80 11.09
C THR A 163 -9.64 0.52 11.38
N SER A 164 -8.42 0.49 11.91
CA SER A 164 -7.63 1.71 12.18
C SER A 164 -7.24 2.46 10.91
N PHE A 165 -6.90 1.75 9.83
CA PHE A 165 -6.65 2.36 8.53
C PHE A 165 -7.91 2.96 7.92
N LEU A 166 -9.06 2.30 8.04
CA LEU A 166 -10.36 2.88 7.66
C LEU A 166 -10.68 4.14 8.47
N CYS A 167 -10.49 4.10 9.78
CA CYS A 167 -10.78 5.22 10.67
C CYS A 167 -9.89 6.44 10.39
N GLN A 168 -8.63 6.23 10.01
CA GLN A 168 -7.76 7.29 9.52
C GLN A 168 -8.36 8.00 8.28
N GLY A 169 -8.95 7.24 7.36
CA GLY A 169 -9.71 7.76 6.23
C GLY A 169 -11.01 8.47 6.62
N LEU A 170 -11.81 7.89 7.53
CA LEU A 170 -13.07 8.47 8.02
C LEU A 170 -12.85 9.83 8.68
N LEU A 171 -11.85 9.96 9.54
CA LEU A 171 -11.50 11.23 10.19
C LEU A 171 -11.07 12.27 9.15
N THR A 172 -10.31 11.86 8.13
CA THR A 172 -9.92 12.76 7.03
C THR A 172 -11.14 13.26 6.24
N VAL A 173 -12.09 12.37 5.91
CA VAL A 173 -13.36 12.73 5.26
C VAL A 173 -14.17 13.69 6.13
N ARG A 174 -14.30 13.38 7.43
CA ARG A 174 -15.01 14.23 8.39
C ARG A 174 -14.43 15.64 8.40
N GLU A 175 -13.12 15.75 8.61
CA GLU A 175 -12.45 17.05 8.74
C GLU A 175 -12.48 17.87 7.44
N TYR A 176 -12.49 17.21 6.27
CA TYR A 176 -12.58 17.90 4.99
C TYR A 176 -13.97 18.49 4.72
N PHE A 177 -15.03 17.81 5.15
CA PHE A 177 -16.42 18.17 4.81
C PHE A 177 -17.23 18.80 5.94
N LYS A 178 -16.72 18.85 7.18
CA LYS A 178 -17.47 19.34 8.36
C LYS A 178 -18.04 20.76 8.22
N ASN A 179 -17.42 21.61 7.40
CA ASN A 179 -17.85 23.00 7.16
C ASN A 179 -18.41 23.20 5.75
N GLY A 180 -18.73 22.11 5.05
CA GLY A 180 -19.23 22.10 3.68
C GLY A 180 -20.70 22.48 3.54
N ASN A 181 -21.30 22.13 2.40
CA ASN A 181 -22.76 22.23 2.21
C ASN A 181 -23.52 21.16 3.02
N VAL A 182 -24.86 21.18 2.98
CA VAL A 182 -25.71 20.26 3.77
C VAL A 182 -25.38 18.78 3.51
N ALA A 183 -25.16 18.37 2.27
CA ALA A 183 -24.84 16.98 1.94
C ALA A 183 -23.44 16.59 2.45
N GLU A 184 -22.48 17.51 2.36
CA GLU A 184 -21.11 17.33 2.88
C GLU A 184 -21.09 17.23 4.40
N GLN A 185 -21.84 18.08 5.10
CA GLN A 185 -21.98 18.02 6.56
C GLN A 185 -22.64 16.71 7.01
N ALA A 186 -23.64 16.22 6.28
CA ALA A 186 -24.26 14.92 6.56
C ALA A 186 -23.27 13.74 6.37
N LEU A 187 -22.44 13.80 5.33
CA LEU A 187 -21.35 12.84 5.11
C LEU A 187 -20.34 12.88 6.25
N ALA A 188 -19.91 14.08 6.66
CA ALA A 188 -18.98 14.25 7.78
C ALA A 188 -19.56 13.71 9.11
N ALA A 189 -20.84 13.98 9.38
CA ALA A 189 -21.53 13.45 10.56
C ALA A 189 -21.61 11.91 10.55
N LYS A 190 -21.83 11.29 9.37
CA LYS A 190 -21.81 9.83 9.23
C LYS A 190 -20.42 9.26 9.48
N ALA A 191 -19.37 9.89 8.95
CA ALA A 191 -17.99 9.47 9.22
C ALA A 191 -17.66 9.52 10.72
N ASP A 192 -18.10 10.58 11.40
CA ASP A 192 -17.94 10.75 12.86
C ASP A 192 -18.68 9.66 13.66
N PHE A 193 -19.92 9.35 13.28
CA PHE A 193 -20.71 8.29 13.90
C PHE A 193 -20.04 6.92 13.77
N LEU A 194 -19.55 6.58 12.57
CA LEU A 194 -18.87 5.31 12.31
C LEU A 194 -17.58 5.17 13.12
N TRP A 195 -16.75 6.22 13.14
CA TRP A 195 -15.52 6.31 13.94
C TRP A 195 -15.79 6.10 15.44
N LYS A 196 -16.76 6.84 16.01
CA LYS A 196 -17.10 6.77 17.44
C LYS A 196 -17.72 5.44 17.85
N GLY A 197 -18.25 4.67 16.89
CA GLY A 197 -18.82 3.36 17.14
C GLY A 197 -17.81 2.21 17.27
N VAL A 198 -16.51 2.45 17.15
CA VAL A 198 -15.48 1.42 17.31
C VAL A 198 -15.13 1.24 18.79
N GLU A 199 -15.27 0.02 19.32
CA GLU A 199 -14.97 -0.32 20.72
C GLU A 199 -13.49 -0.71 20.88
N TRP A 200 -12.56 0.25 20.82
CA TRP A 200 -11.12 -0.04 20.88
C TRP A 200 -10.68 -0.73 22.18
N ASP A 201 -11.32 -0.37 23.29
CA ASP A 201 -11.08 -0.97 24.61
C ASP A 201 -11.45 -2.46 24.66
N TRP A 202 -12.44 -2.92 23.88
CA TRP A 202 -12.74 -4.35 23.72
C TRP A 202 -11.52 -5.12 23.22
N TYR A 203 -10.82 -4.56 22.23
CA TYR A 203 -9.62 -5.16 21.62
C TYR A 203 -8.39 -5.14 22.54
N THR A 204 -8.53 -4.70 23.78
CA THR A 204 -7.49 -4.88 24.80
C THR A 204 -7.56 -6.22 25.51
N LYS A 205 -8.69 -6.94 25.40
CA LYS A 205 -8.97 -8.15 26.19
C LYS A 205 -8.88 -7.90 27.71
N GLY A 206 -9.04 -6.64 28.15
CA GLY A 206 -8.85 -6.23 29.55
C GLY A 206 -7.39 -6.21 30.01
N GLU A 207 -6.43 -6.22 29.08
CA GLU A 207 -5.00 -6.22 29.33
C GLU A 207 -4.37 -4.87 28.97
N ASN A 208 -3.12 -4.64 29.40
CA ASN A 208 -2.31 -3.52 28.92
C ASN A 208 -1.68 -3.84 27.55
N ALA A 209 -2.52 -4.18 26.58
CA ALA A 209 -2.14 -4.45 25.20
C ALA A 209 -3.34 -4.23 24.27
N MET A 210 -3.11 -4.23 22.96
CA MET A 210 -4.17 -4.44 21.97
C MET A 210 -3.92 -5.76 21.22
N TYR A 211 -5.00 -6.40 20.82
CA TYR A 211 -5.02 -7.64 20.06
C TYR A 211 -5.62 -7.38 18.68
N TRP A 212 -4.99 -7.95 17.67
CA TRP A 212 -5.31 -7.67 16.28
C TRP A 212 -6.73 -8.13 15.91
N HIS A 213 -7.15 -9.30 16.40
CA HIS A 213 -8.38 -9.95 15.96
C HIS A 213 -9.27 -10.36 17.13
N TRP A 214 -10.58 -10.31 16.90
CA TRP A 214 -11.60 -10.95 17.73
C TRP A 214 -12.68 -11.58 16.85
N SER A 215 -13.13 -12.78 17.19
CA SER A 215 -14.18 -13.50 16.46
C SER A 215 -15.38 -13.84 17.35
N PRO A 216 -16.62 -13.74 16.85
CA PRO A 216 -17.79 -14.24 17.58
C PRO A 216 -17.78 -15.76 17.73
N ASN A 217 -17.11 -16.49 16.83
CA ASN A 217 -17.07 -17.95 16.82
C ASN A 217 -15.83 -18.51 17.53
N TYR A 218 -14.72 -17.77 17.52
CA TYR A 218 -13.42 -18.22 18.02
C TYR A 218 -12.84 -17.35 19.14
N GLY A 219 -13.56 -16.31 19.57
CA GLY A 219 -13.10 -15.37 20.59
C GLY A 219 -11.71 -14.81 20.26
N TRP A 220 -10.77 -15.03 21.18
CA TRP A 220 -9.38 -14.57 21.10
C TRP A 220 -8.39 -15.65 20.59
N GLU A 221 -8.85 -16.74 19.96
CA GLU A 221 -7.98 -17.87 19.60
C GLU A 221 -6.83 -17.53 18.64
N ILE A 222 -6.95 -16.49 17.81
CA ILE A 222 -5.81 -16.00 17.01
C ILE A 222 -4.71 -15.45 17.92
N ASN A 223 -5.09 -14.83 19.04
CA ASN A 223 -4.22 -14.40 20.13
C ASN A 223 -2.99 -13.57 19.67
N PHE A 224 -3.19 -12.72 18.66
CA PHE A 224 -2.11 -11.91 18.10
C PHE A 224 -2.05 -10.56 18.80
N LYS A 225 -1.22 -10.48 19.83
CA LYS A 225 -0.90 -9.25 20.55
C LYS A 225 -0.07 -8.30 19.67
N LEU A 226 -0.48 -7.04 19.57
CA LEU A 226 0.21 -6.02 18.77
C LEU A 226 1.39 -5.44 19.54
N GLU A 227 2.61 -5.78 19.13
CA GLU A 227 3.85 -5.23 19.69
C GLU A 227 4.66 -4.54 18.60
N GLY A 228 5.30 -3.41 18.91
CA GLY A 228 6.06 -2.63 17.96
C GLY A 228 7.53 -3.09 17.79
N TYR A 229 8.21 -2.66 16.73
CA TYR A 229 7.71 -1.75 15.69
C TYR A 229 7.24 -2.51 14.44
N ASN A 230 6.08 -2.10 13.93
CA ASN A 230 5.49 -2.51 12.65
C ASN A 230 4.53 -1.42 12.10
N GLU A 231 3.67 -1.74 11.13
CA GLU A 231 2.71 -0.84 10.51
C GLU A 231 1.57 -0.34 11.42
N CYS A 232 1.39 -0.90 12.61
CA CYS A 232 0.17 -0.78 13.42
C CYS A 232 0.19 0.39 14.44
N LEU A 233 1.10 1.37 14.32
CA LEU A 233 1.19 2.49 15.26
C LEU A 233 -0.14 3.25 15.39
N ILE A 234 -0.81 3.51 14.27
CA ILE A 234 -2.05 4.28 14.22
C ILE A 234 -3.18 3.59 14.98
N THR A 235 -3.14 2.26 15.12
CA THR A 235 -4.11 1.49 15.90
C THR A 235 -4.08 1.90 17.38
N TYR A 236 -2.89 2.05 17.96
CA TYR A 236 -2.73 2.51 19.35
C TYR A 236 -3.09 3.99 19.50
N ILE A 237 -2.71 4.84 18.54
CA ILE A 237 -3.04 6.27 18.58
C ILE A 237 -4.55 6.49 18.50
N LEU A 238 -5.23 5.81 17.58
CA LEU A 238 -6.69 5.89 17.46
C LEU A 238 -7.39 5.27 18.66
N GLY A 239 -6.88 4.15 19.19
CA GLY A 239 -7.36 3.58 20.44
C GLY A 239 -7.28 4.56 21.61
N ALA A 240 -6.20 5.35 21.72
CA ALA A 240 -6.05 6.36 22.76
C ALA A 240 -6.85 7.66 22.49
N ALA A 241 -7.09 7.96 21.21
CA ALA A 241 -7.86 9.12 20.76
C ALA A 241 -9.38 8.88 20.79
N SER A 242 -9.85 7.63 20.94
CA SER A 242 -11.29 7.35 20.94
C SER A 242 -12.00 8.10 22.08
N PRO A 243 -13.02 8.92 21.78
CA PRO A 243 -13.76 9.66 22.80
C PRO A 243 -14.80 8.80 23.54
N THR A 244 -15.09 7.59 23.04
CA THR A 244 -16.14 6.69 23.54
C THR A 244 -15.57 5.41 24.14
N HIS A 245 -14.48 4.90 23.58
CA HIS A 245 -13.90 3.60 23.90
C HIS A 245 -12.36 3.66 23.98
N PRO A 246 -11.77 4.51 24.86
CA PRO A 246 -10.32 4.68 24.90
C PRO A 246 -9.61 3.47 25.51
N ILE A 247 -8.47 3.09 24.92
CA ILE A 247 -7.57 2.08 25.50
C ILE A 247 -6.80 2.66 26.70
N PRO A 248 -6.32 1.84 27.65
CA PRO A 248 -5.43 2.32 28.69
C PRO A 248 -4.08 2.76 28.10
N VAL A 249 -3.55 3.90 28.54
CA VAL A 249 -2.22 4.42 28.15
C VAL A 249 -1.11 3.38 28.35
N ALA A 250 -1.25 2.54 29.37
CA ALA A 250 -0.33 1.44 29.63
C ALA A 250 -0.23 0.44 28.47
N ALA A 251 -1.28 0.27 27.65
CA ALA A 251 -1.23 -0.62 26.49
C ALA A 251 -0.16 -0.18 25.47
N TYR A 252 -0.05 1.13 25.24
CA TYR A 252 0.98 1.68 24.37
C TYR A 252 2.38 1.46 24.96
N HIS A 253 2.60 1.83 26.23
CA HIS A 253 3.95 1.77 26.80
C HIS A 253 4.43 0.33 27.08
N GLN A 254 3.53 -0.58 27.48
CA GLN A 254 3.88 -1.94 27.90
C GLN A 254 3.90 -2.92 26.73
N ALA A 255 2.92 -2.86 25.83
CA ALA A 255 2.84 -3.79 24.69
C ALA A 255 3.48 -3.20 23.43
N TRP A 256 2.97 -2.08 22.91
CA TRP A 256 3.50 -1.48 21.68
C TRP A 256 4.99 -1.15 21.82
N ALA A 257 5.34 -0.32 22.81
CA ALA A 257 6.71 0.10 23.03
C ALA A 257 7.56 -0.91 23.81
N ARG A 258 6.99 -2.05 24.21
CA ARG A 258 7.67 -3.15 24.91
C ARG A 258 8.45 -2.69 26.15
N ASN A 259 7.89 -1.77 26.94
CA ASN A 259 8.55 -1.12 28.07
C ASN A 259 9.90 -0.45 27.70
N GLY A 260 10.03 0.06 26.48
CA GLY A 260 11.25 0.64 25.93
C GLY A 260 12.08 -0.34 25.07
N GLY A 261 11.76 -1.64 25.09
CA GLY A 261 12.40 -2.65 24.24
C GLY A 261 12.14 -2.47 22.74
N ILE A 262 11.29 -1.52 22.34
CA ILE A 262 11.11 -1.14 20.94
C ILE A 262 12.33 -0.41 20.37
N VAL A 263 13.16 0.26 21.18
CA VAL A 263 14.29 1.08 20.71
C VAL A 263 15.46 0.21 20.22
N ASN A 264 16.08 0.61 19.12
CA ASN A 264 17.27 -0.01 18.54
C ASN A 264 18.41 1.02 18.44
N GLY A 265 19.64 0.57 18.68
CA GLY A 265 20.85 1.42 18.63
C GLY A 265 21.81 1.08 17.48
N GLY A 266 21.35 0.28 16.51
CA GLY A 266 22.12 -0.18 15.36
C GLY A 266 22.11 0.80 14.20
N SER A 267 22.76 0.41 13.11
CA SER A 267 22.80 1.18 11.86
C SER A 267 22.91 0.29 10.65
N GLN A 268 22.31 0.69 9.54
CA GLN A 268 22.47 0.06 8.22
C GLN A 268 22.87 1.13 7.21
N TYR A 269 23.89 0.84 6.39
CA TYR A 269 24.40 1.78 5.38
C TYR A 269 24.75 3.17 5.94
N GLY A 270 25.27 3.21 7.17
CA GLY A 270 25.61 4.44 7.90
C GLY A 270 24.39 5.27 8.34
N VAL A 271 23.19 4.69 8.32
CA VAL A 271 21.93 5.31 8.76
C VAL A 271 21.43 4.60 10.02
N PRO A 272 21.03 5.32 11.08
CA PRO A 272 20.51 4.69 12.30
C PRO A 272 19.25 3.86 12.06
N VAL A 273 19.17 2.68 12.67
CA VAL A 273 17.95 1.89 12.80
C VAL A 273 17.32 2.25 14.14
N ILE A 274 16.21 3.01 14.14
CA ILE A 274 15.66 3.61 15.37
C ILE A 274 14.89 2.60 16.22
N PHE A 275 14.15 1.68 15.61
CA PHE A 275 13.33 0.70 16.31
C PHE A 275 13.71 -0.75 15.96
N ASN A 276 13.30 -1.67 16.83
CA ASN A 276 13.30 -3.10 16.58
C ASN A 276 12.12 -3.45 15.68
N TYR A 277 12.40 -3.65 14.40
CA TYR A 277 11.42 -4.06 13.40
C TYR A 277 11.09 -5.56 13.55
N ASN A 278 9.83 -5.89 13.81
CA ASN A 278 9.41 -7.28 13.96
C ASN A 278 9.74 -8.11 12.71
N GLY A 279 10.32 -9.30 12.85
CA GLY A 279 10.66 -10.14 11.70
C GLY A 279 11.76 -9.60 10.76
N ALA A 280 12.38 -8.45 11.06
CA ALA A 280 13.46 -7.85 10.28
C ALA A 280 14.71 -7.61 11.17
N ILE A 281 15.15 -8.65 11.86
CA ILE A 281 16.24 -8.58 12.87
C ILE A 281 17.48 -7.88 12.28
N GLY A 282 17.92 -6.82 12.98
CA GLY A 282 19.11 -6.03 12.62
C GLY A 282 18.92 -5.10 11.41
N ASN A 283 17.72 -5.02 10.83
CA ASN A 283 17.41 -4.22 9.67
C ASN A 283 16.06 -3.47 9.85
N VAL A 284 15.63 -2.77 8.81
CA VAL A 284 14.28 -2.21 8.70
C VAL A 284 13.34 -3.20 8.02
N GLY A 285 12.04 -3.07 8.28
CA GLY A 285 10.98 -3.90 7.70
C GLY A 285 10.62 -3.52 6.26
N PRO A 286 9.52 -4.06 5.73
CA PRO A 286 8.98 -3.66 4.43
C PRO A 286 8.61 -2.17 4.43
N MET A 287 8.75 -1.48 3.29
CA MET A 287 8.61 -0.02 3.22
C MET A 287 7.23 0.50 3.68
N PHE A 288 6.16 -0.28 3.50
CA PHE A 288 4.80 0.13 3.89
C PHE A 288 4.63 0.42 5.39
N TRP A 289 5.53 -0.07 6.26
CA TRP A 289 5.52 0.24 7.70
C TRP A 289 5.79 1.71 7.99
N ALA A 290 6.50 2.41 7.10
CA ALA A 290 6.66 3.85 7.16
C ALA A 290 5.57 4.61 6.38
N HIS A 291 4.53 3.94 5.87
CA HIS A 291 3.45 4.56 5.09
C HIS A 291 2.10 4.49 5.79
N TYR A 292 1.60 3.30 6.13
CA TYR A 292 0.17 3.11 6.44
C TYR A 292 -0.30 3.90 7.66
N SER A 293 0.50 3.91 8.72
CA SER A 293 0.20 4.69 9.91
C SER A 293 0.39 6.20 9.74
N TYR A 294 1.03 6.64 8.64
CA TYR A 294 1.48 8.02 8.42
C TYR A 294 0.80 8.70 7.22
N LEU A 295 -0.28 8.14 6.70
CA LEU A 295 -1.09 8.81 5.67
C LEU A 295 -1.81 10.04 6.23
N GLY A 296 -2.27 9.96 7.48
CA GLY A 296 -2.95 11.01 8.22
C GLY A 296 -2.13 11.49 9.42
N LEU A 297 -1.51 10.59 10.19
CA LEU A 297 -0.58 10.99 11.24
C LEU A 297 0.65 11.66 10.62
N ASP A 298 0.89 12.93 10.95
CA ASP A 298 2.04 13.66 10.42
C ASP A 298 3.30 13.34 11.24
N PRO A 299 4.32 12.67 10.66
CA PRO A 299 5.56 12.39 11.37
C PRO A 299 6.45 13.63 11.54
N ASN A 300 6.19 14.74 10.82
CA ASN A 300 7.03 15.94 10.89
C ASN A 300 7.01 16.55 12.30
N ASN A 301 8.19 16.63 12.91
CA ASN A 301 8.36 17.12 14.28
C ASN A 301 7.47 16.42 15.30
N LEU A 302 7.11 15.16 15.05
CA LEU A 302 6.37 14.31 15.97
C LEU A 302 7.37 13.48 16.77
N THR A 303 7.33 13.61 18.09
CA THR A 303 8.24 12.90 18.99
C THR A 303 7.46 12.31 20.15
N ASP A 304 7.91 11.19 20.69
CA ASP A 304 7.47 10.71 22.00
C ASP A 304 8.69 10.29 22.84
N LYS A 305 8.44 9.54 23.92
CA LYS A 305 9.51 8.98 24.77
C LYS A 305 10.52 8.12 23.99
N TYR A 306 10.12 7.47 22.91
CA TYR A 306 10.88 6.41 22.24
C TYR A 306 11.57 6.88 20.97
N ALA A 307 11.00 7.82 20.20
CA ALA A 307 11.63 8.30 18.97
C ALA A 307 11.20 9.70 18.53
N ASN A 308 12.01 10.26 17.62
CA ASN A 308 11.54 11.20 16.61
C ASN A 308 11.00 10.40 15.41
N TYR A 309 9.72 10.56 15.10
CA TYR A 309 9.04 9.79 14.07
C TYR A 309 9.37 10.24 12.66
N TRP A 310 9.77 11.50 12.45
CA TRP A 310 10.31 11.95 11.17
C TRP A 310 11.62 11.22 10.85
N ASP A 311 12.55 11.19 11.82
CA ASP A 311 13.81 10.49 11.65
C ASP A 311 13.60 8.99 11.44
N LEU A 312 12.60 8.39 12.10
CA LEU A 312 12.24 6.97 11.95
C LEU A 312 11.89 6.63 10.50
N VAL A 313 10.91 7.33 9.92
CA VAL A 313 10.42 7.04 8.57
C VAL A 313 11.43 7.45 7.49
N VAL A 314 12.13 8.58 7.67
CA VAL A 314 13.19 9.01 6.74
C VAL A 314 14.37 8.04 6.74
N ASN A 315 14.80 7.56 7.92
CA ASN A 315 15.88 6.59 8.00
C ASN A 315 15.47 5.25 7.40
N HIS A 316 14.23 4.80 7.62
CA HIS A 316 13.68 3.61 6.97
C HIS A 316 13.76 3.73 5.44
N SER A 317 13.21 4.81 4.86
CA SER A 317 13.26 5.04 3.40
C SER A 317 14.68 5.08 2.86
N LYS A 318 15.60 5.77 3.54
CA LYS A 318 17.01 5.84 3.15
C LYS A 318 17.71 4.49 3.21
N ILE A 319 17.43 3.66 4.22
CA ILE A 319 18.04 2.33 4.35
C ILE A 319 17.57 1.42 3.20
N ILE A 320 16.27 1.42 2.88
CA ILE A 320 15.72 0.65 1.75
C ILE A 320 16.33 1.11 0.43
N ASN A 321 16.36 2.43 0.17
CA ASN A 321 16.95 2.97 -1.05
C ASN A 321 18.44 2.60 -1.16
N LYS A 322 19.24 2.80 -0.11
CA LYS A 322 20.66 2.44 -0.09
C LYS A 322 20.90 0.94 -0.25
N TYR A 323 20.05 0.09 0.34
CA TYR A 323 20.11 -1.36 0.13
C TYR A 323 19.92 -1.71 -1.35
N CYS A 324 18.89 -1.16 -2.00
CA CYS A 324 18.64 -1.40 -3.42
C CYS A 324 19.78 -0.91 -4.31
N ILE A 325 20.36 0.26 -4.02
CA ILE A 325 21.52 0.80 -4.75
C ILE A 325 22.77 -0.07 -4.55
N ALA A 326 23.04 -0.49 -3.31
CA ALA A 326 24.17 -1.35 -2.99
C ALA A 326 24.02 -2.74 -3.63
N ASN A 327 22.77 -3.19 -3.82
CA ASN A 327 22.39 -4.39 -4.54
C ASN A 327 23.25 -5.62 -4.16
N PRO A 328 23.27 -6.03 -2.87
CA PRO A 328 24.18 -7.09 -2.41
C PRO A 328 23.90 -8.45 -3.06
N LYS A 329 22.69 -8.65 -3.60
CA LYS A 329 22.27 -9.86 -4.34
C LYS A 329 22.50 -9.76 -5.86
N GLN A 330 22.99 -8.62 -6.35
CA GLN A 330 23.29 -8.37 -7.76
C GLN A 330 22.07 -8.59 -8.68
N TRP A 331 20.88 -8.21 -8.23
CA TRP A 331 19.68 -8.25 -9.05
C TRP A 331 19.78 -7.28 -10.22
N LYS A 332 19.31 -7.71 -11.39
CA LYS A 332 19.29 -6.86 -12.58
C LYS A 332 18.51 -5.55 -12.35
N ASP A 333 19.07 -4.46 -12.86
CA ASP A 333 18.53 -3.09 -12.94
C ASP A 333 18.25 -2.36 -11.61
N TYR A 334 18.44 -3.00 -10.45
CA TYR A 334 18.45 -2.34 -9.15
C TYR A 334 19.48 -1.20 -9.17
N SER A 335 19.03 0.02 -8.87
CA SER A 335 19.81 1.26 -9.08
C SER A 335 19.22 2.44 -8.29
N ASP A 336 19.80 3.63 -8.44
CA ASP A 336 19.29 4.86 -7.82
C ASP A 336 17.97 5.37 -8.43
N LYS A 337 17.53 4.78 -9.55
CA LYS A 337 16.24 5.05 -10.20
C LYS A 337 15.27 3.86 -10.22
N CYS A 338 15.70 2.66 -9.83
CA CYS A 338 14.86 1.46 -9.73
C CYS A 338 15.09 0.79 -8.38
N TRP A 339 14.24 1.14 -7.41
CA TRP A 339 14.36 0.75 -6.01
C TRP A 339 12.97 0.65 -5.36
N GLY A 340 12.90 -0.01 -4.20
CA GLY A 340 11.69 -0.10 -3.41
C GLY A 340 11.30 -1.54 -3.11
N LEU A 341 11.47 -1.94 -1.84
CA LEU A 341 11.10 -3.26 -1.33
C LEU A 341 9.97 -3.11 -0.31
N THR A 342 8.83 -3.75 -0.59
CA THR A 342 7.70 -3.82 0.33
C THR A 342 6.88 -5.08 0.08
N ALA A 343 5.94 -5.39 0.97
CA ALA A 343 5.01 -6.48 0.74
C ALA A 343 4.13 -6.19 -0.49
N SER A 344 4.05 -7.14 -1.41
CA SER A 344 3.30 -7.02 -2.67
C SER A 344 3.13 -8.40 -3.32
N TYR A 345 2.45 -8.48 -4.47
CA TYR A 345 2.60 -9.62 -5.36
C TYR A 345 4.09 -9.88 -5.66
N SER A 346 4.42 -11.15 -5.83
CA SER A 346 5.78 -11.63 -6.06
C SER A 346 5.81 -12.72 -7.14
N ARG A 347 7.00 -13.09 -7.59
CA ARG A 347 7.20 -14.17 -8.56
C ARG A 347 7.64 -15.44 -7.84
N ASN A 348 6.86 -16.51 -7.98
CA ASN A 348 7.22 -17.83 -7.48
C ASN A 348 8.38 -18.43 -8.30
N SER A 349 9.03 -19.48 -7.79
CA SER A 349 10.14 -20.16 -8.48
C SER A 349 9.71 -20.76 -9.83
N ASP A 350 8.46 -21.20 -9.95
CA ASP A 350 7.87 -21.71 -11.19
C ASP A 350 7.43 -20.62 -12.19
N GLY A 351 7.55 -19.34 -11.81
CA GLY A 351 7.18 -18.20 -12.63
C GLY A 351 5.74 -17.73 -12.49
N THR A 352 4.92 -18.40 -11.67
CA THR A 352 3.57 -17.94 -11.33
C THR A 352 3.60 -16.74 -10.39
N THR A 353 2.49 -16.01 -10.30
CA THR A 353 2.34 -14.89 -9.35
C THR A 353 1.95 -15.41 -7.97
N GLY A 354 2.79 -15.12 -6.97
CA GLY A 354 2.54 -15.31 -5.55
C GLY A 354 2.50 -13.98 -4.79
N TYR A 355 2.77 -14.00 -3.49
CA TYR A 355 2.84 -12.82 -2.64
C TYR A 355 3.98 -12.97 -1.63
N ALA A 356 4.72 -11.90 -1.34
CA ALA A 356 5.80 -11.95 -0.36
C ALA A 356 6.01 -10.59 0.32
N ALA A 357 6.43 -10.61 1.59
CA ALA A 357 6.85 -9.43 2.32
C ALA A 357 8.31 -9.08 1.96
N HIS A 358 8.52 -8.35 0.86
CA HIS A 358 9.85 -7.96 0.44
C HIS A 358 10.44 -6.90 1.37
N GLN A 359 11.67 -7.13 1.79
CA GLN A 359 12.46 -6.28 2.68
C GLN A 359 13.94 -6.64 2.51
N PRO A 360 14.91 -5.89 3.08
CA PRO A 360 16.34 -6.20 2.89
C PRO A 360 16.73 -7.65 3.20
N ASN A 361 16.18 -8.22 4.27
CA ASN A 361 16.46 -9.60 4.67
C ASN A 361 15.63 -10.66 3.90
N ASN A 362 14.65 -10.23 3.08
CA ASN A 362 13.80 -11.09 2.25
C ASN A 362 13.63 -10.51 0.84
N ASP A 363 14.76 -10.12 0.23
CA ASP A 363 14.79 -9.56 -1.11
C ASP A 363 14.80 -10.68 -2.17
N LEU A 364 13.75 -10.72 -3.00
CA LEU A 364 13.52 -11.72 -4.05
C LEU A 364 13.77 -11.17 -5.46
N GLY A 365 14.40 -9.99 -5.59
CA GLY A 365 14.61 -9.35 -6.88
C GLY A 365 13.33 -8.74 -7.48
N VAL A 366 12.35 -8.44 -6.63
CA VAL A 366 11.05 -7.85 -6.99
C VAL A 366 11.00 -6.41 -6.46
N ILE A 367 10.69 -5.47 -7.34
CA ILE A 367 10.45 -4.06 -7.01
C ILE A 367 8.94 -3.80 -7.03
N SER A 368 8.45 -3.11 -6.02
CA SER A 368 7.04 -2.73 -5.91
C SER A 368 6.93 -1.20 -5.93
N PRO A 369 6.29 -0.59 -6.95
CA PRO A 369 6.25 0.86 -7.11
C PRO A 369 5.81 1.66 -5.90
N THR A 370 4.85 1.13 -5.13
CA THR A 370 4.34 1.84 -3.95
C THR A 370 5.42 2.13 -2.90
N ALA A 371 6.46 1.29 -2.80
CA ALA A 371 7.54 1.49 -1.84
C ALA A 371 8.27 2.82 -2.07
N ALA A 372 8.68 3.09 -3.31
CA ALA A 372 9.38 4.31 -3.67
C ALA A 372 8.42 5.51 -3.79
N LEU A 373 7.27 5.32 -4.45
CA LEU A 373 6.32 6.42 -4.68
C LEU A 373 5.66 6.89 -3.38
N SER A 374 5.26 6.00 -2.48
CA SER A 374 4.67 6.39 -1.19
C SER A 374 5.71 6.96 -0.21
N SER A 375 7.00 6.93 -0.56
CA SER A 375 8.08 7.55 0.20
C SER A 375 8.41 8.99 -0.25
N PHE A 376 7.61 9.59 -1.14
CA PHE A 376 7.82 10.96 -1.64
C PHE A 376 8.10 12.00 -0.55
N PRO A 377 7.38 12.03 0.59
CA PRO A 377 7.67 13.01 1.63
C PRO A 377 9.04 12.82 2.30
N TYR A 378 9.61 11.61 2.26
CA TYR A 378 10.79 11.24 3.04
C TYR A 378 12.07 11.25 2.20
N THR A 379 11.96 10.84 0.94
CA THR A 379 13.07 10.75 -0.03
C THR A 379 12.62 11.32 -1.39
N PRO A 380 12.24 12.62 -1.46
CA PRO A 380 11.60 13.18 -2.65
C PRO A 380 12.48 13.10 -3.90
N THR A 381 13.79 13.27 -3.78
CA THR A 381 14.72 13.18 -4.91
C THR A 381 14.79 11.77 -5.47
N GLU A 382 14.90 10.76 -4.62
CA GLU A 382 14.97 9.35 -5.00
C GLU A 382 13.62 8.83 -5.53
N SER A 383 12.51 9.26 -4.92
CA SER A 383 11.16 8.93 -5.37
C SER A 383 10.84 9.58 -6.72
N MET A 384 11.32 10.81 -6.96
CA MET A 384 11.16 11.48 -8.26
C MET A 384 11.92 10.76 -9.37
N LYS A 385 13.17 10.34 -9.12
CA LYS A 385 13.93 9.51 -10.09
C LYS A 385 13.18 8.23 -10.46
N PHE A 386 12.60 7.56 -9.46
CA PHE A 386 11.79 6.37 -9.69
C PHE A 386 10.51 6.67 -10.48
N LEU A 387 9.85 7.80 -10.21
CA LEU A 387 8.67 8.22 -10.95
C LEU A 387 8.97 8.43 -12.44
N HIS A 388 10.06 9.12 -12.79
CA HIS A 388 10.49 9.30 -14.17
C HIS A 388 10.95 7.98 -14.82
N TYR A 389 11.61 7.09 -14.06
CA TYR A 389 11.92 5.74 -14.54
C TYR A 389 10.65 4.96 -14.94
N LEU A 390 9.56 5.09 -14.18
CA LEU A 390 8.29 4.47 -14.52
C LEU A 390 7.58 5.16 -15.69
N TYR A 391 7.44 6.49 -15.66
CA TYR A 391 6.54 7.20 -16.57
C TYR A 391 7.17 7.71 -17.86
N ASP A 392 8.48 7.98 -17.86
CA ASP A 392 9.18 8.45 -19.05
C ASP A 392 9.90 7.29 -19.75
N GLU A 393 10.53 6.39 -18.99
CA GLU A 393 11.35 5.32 -19.57
C GLU A 393 10.58 4.02 -19.80
N ASN A 394 9.71 3.60 -18.86
CA ASN A 394 9.14 2.24 -18.84
C ASN A 394 7.61 2.17 -18.78
N LYS A 395 6.92 3.26 -19.16
CA LYS A 395 5.46 3.39 -18.98
C LYS A 395 4.68 2.26 -19.62
N ALA A 396 5.06 1.87 -20.83
CA ALA A 396 4.39 0.80 -21.58
C ALA A 396 4.51 -0.59 -20.93
N THR A 397 5.44 -0.78 -20.00
CA THR A 397 5.70 -2.08 -19.35
C THR A 397 5.16 -2.11 -17.92
N TYR A 398 5.36 -1.03 -17.15
CA TYR A 398 5.10 -1.03 -15.72
C TYR A 398 3.87 -0.22 -15.29
N VAL A 399 3.25 0.54 -16.19
CA VAL A 399 2.07 1.36 -15.90
C VAL A 399 0.90 0.87 -16.72
N GLY A 400 -0.19 0.51 -16.06
CA GLY A 400 -1.44 0.08 -16.69
C GLY A 400 -2.59 1.07 -16.53
N ILE A 401 -3.79 0.55 -16.66
CA ILE A 401 -5.05 1.31 -16.67
C ILE A 401 -5.31 2.13 -15.40
N ALA A 402 -4.75 1.72 -14.25
CA ALA A 402 -4.98 2.33 -12.94
C ALA A 402 -3.67 2.75 -12.26
N GLY A 403 -2.65 3.09 -13.06
CA GLY A 403 -1.33 3.51 -12.59
C GLY A 403 -0.30 2.40 -12.64
N PRO A 404 0.78 2.51 -11.85
CA PRO A 404 1.80 1.46 -11.77
C PRO A 404 1.16 0.12 -11.38
N TYR A 405 1.60 -0.95 -12.04
CA TYR A 405 1.27 -2.30 -11.60
C TYR A 405 1.93 -2.61 -10.25
N ASP A 406 1.38 -3.56 -9.52
CA ASP A 406 1.75 -3.88 -8.14
C ASP A 406 3.23 -4.19 -7.95
N ALA A 407 3.81 -4.98 -8.85
CA ALA A 407 5.18 -5.44 -8.74
C ALA A 407 5.78 -5.88 -10.08
N PHE A 408 7.11 -5.77 -10.18
CA PHE A 408 7.89 -6.25 -11.32
C PHE A 408 9.28 -6.76 -10.89
N SER A 409 9.92 -7.54 -11.75
CA SER A 409 11.29 -8.02 -11.57
C SER A 409 12.03 -7.96 -12.92
N PRO A 410 12.98 -7.02 -13.08
CA PRO A 410 13.80 -6.96 -14.29
C PRO A 410 14.68 -8.20 -14.48
N GLN A 411 15.13 -8.81 -13.38
CA GLN A 411 15.89 -10.07 -13.36
C GLN A 411 15.19 -11.19 -14.11
N TYR A 412 13.88 -11.32 -13.89
CA TYR A 412 13.08 -12.40 -14.45
C TYR A 412 12.24 -11.97 -15.66
N ASN A 413 12.42 -10.73 -16.15
CA ASN A 413 11.55 -10.12 -17.16
C ASN A 413 10.07 -10.32 -16.82
N TRP A 414 9.71 -10.07 -15.56
CA TRP A 414 8.40 -10.35 -15.01
C TRP A 414 7.72 -9.06 -14.56
N VAL A 415 6.45 -8.90 -14.90
CA VAL A 415 5.54 -7.87 -14.38
C VAL A 415 4.19 -8.54 -14.19
N THR A 416 3.47 -8.19 -13.14
CA THR A 416 2.12 -8.71 -12.89
C THR A 416 1.09 -7.65 -13.24
N PRO A 417 0.21 -7.84 -14.25
CA PRO A 417 -0.84 -6.87 -14.64
C PRO A 417 -1.98 -6.75 -13.61
N ARG A 418 -1.64 -6.60 -12.34
CA ARG A 418 -2.51 -6.67 -11.18
C ARG A 418 -2.27 -5.45 -10.28
N TYR A 419 -3.25 -5.13 -9.46
CA TYR A 419 -3.20 -4.05 -8.48
C TYR A 419 -3.77 -4.53 -7.15
N LEU A 420 -3.23 -4.02 -6.04
CA LEU A 420 -3.79 -4.14 -4.70
C LEU A 420 -4.23 -2.78 -4.16
N ALA A 421 -5.33 -2.73 -3.43
CA ALA A 421 -5.80 -1.49 -2.82
C ALA A 421 -4.81 -0.91 -1.83
N ILE A 422 -4.17 -1.77 -1.05
CA ILE A 422 -3.22 -1.36 -0.01
C ILE A 422 -1.92 -0.78 -0.58
N ASP A 423 -1.59 -1.11 -1.84
CA ASP A 423 -0.41 -0.61 -2.52
C ASP A 423 -0.73 0.64 -3.36
N GLN A 424 -1.85 0.63 -4.11
CA GLN A 424 -2.28 1.82 -4.86
C GLN A 424 -2.74 2.96 -3.94
N GLY A 425 -3.34 2.62 -2.81
CA GLY A 425 -4.03 3.54 -1.91
C GLY A 425 -3.12 4.49 -1.16
N THR A 426 -1.82 4.23 -1.12
CA THR A 426 -0.85 5.09 -0.44
C THR A 426 -0.17 6.07 -1.40
N ILE A 427 -0.13 5.77 -2.70
CA ILE A 427 0.59 6.56 -3.71
C ILE A 427 0.07 8.00 -3.76
N THR A 428 -1.22 8.17 -4.05
CA THR A 428 -1.82 9.50 -4.16
C THR A 428 -1.79 10.26 -2.82
N PRO A 429 -2.18 9.67 -1.68
CA PRO A 429 -2.09 10.32 -0.38
C PRO A 429 -0.69 10.81 0.00
N MET A 430 0.35 10.00 -0.20
CA MET A 430 1.70 10.38 0.19
C MET A 430 2.30 11.44 -0.73
N ILE A 431 2.02 11.37 -2.03
CA ILE A 431 2.37 12.47 -2.95
C ILE A 431 1.63 13.74 -2.56
N GLU A 432 0.36 13.65 -2.17
CA GLU A 432 -0.40 14.82 -1.72
C GLU A 432 0.16 15.43 -0.44
N ASN A 433 0.54 14.60 0.53
CA ASN A 433 1.18 15.06 1.76
C ASN A 433 2.53 15.72 1.48
N TYR A 434 3.33 15.19 0.55
CA TYR A 434 4.57 15.83 0.11
C TYR A 434 4.30 17.22 -0.51
N ARG A 435 3.29 17.33 -1.37
CA ARG A 435 3.01 18.56 -2.13
C ARG A 435 2.34 19.65 -1.31
N SER A 436 1.41 19.30 -0.42
CA SER A 436 0.56 20.27 0.29
C SER A 436 0.35 19.97 1.78
N GLY A 437 0.69 18.77 2.24
CA GLY A 437 0.39 18.30 3.60
C GLY A 437 -1.11 18.19 3.90
N LEU A 438 -1.97 18.07 2.87
CA LEU A 438 -3.42 18.11 3.01
C LEU A 438 -3.94 17.11 4.03
N LEU A 439 -3.62 15.82 3.85
CA LEU A 439 -4.23 14.74 4.64
C LEU A 439 -3.67 14.74 6.07
N TRP A 440 -2.38 15.03 6.22
CA TRP A 440 -1.76 15.32 7.51
C TRP A 440 -2.45 16.44 8.28
N ARG A 441 -2.70 17.57 7.63
CA ARG A 441 -3.39 18.70 8.26
C ARG A 441 -4.83 18.36 8.62
N LEU A 442 -5.54 17.61 7.78
CA LEU A 442 -6.92 17.19 8.09
C LEU A 442 -6.93 16.30 9.33
N PHE A 443 -6.18 15.20 9.31
CA PHE A 443 -6.15 14.24 10.40
C PHE A 443 -5.62 14.83 11.71
N MET A 444 -4.49 15.54 11.69
CA MET A 444 -3.89 16.10 12.91
C MET A 444 -4.72 17.21 13.57
N ASN A 445 -5.66 17.84 12.82
CA ASN A 445 -6.58 18.84 13.37
C ASN A 445 -7.93 18.26 13.82
N ALA A 446 -8.14 16.95 13.71
CA ALA A 446 -9.26 16.30 14.37
C ALA A 446 -9.13 16.50 15.90
N PRO A 447 -10.18 17.00 16.58
CA PRO A 447 -10.09 17.44 17.98
C PRO A 447 -9.68 16.33 18.96
N GLU A 448 -9.88 15.07 18.61
CA GLU A 448 -9.57 13.92 19.45
C GLU A 448 -8.12 13.44 19.31
N ILE A 449 -7.45 13.76 18.21
CA ILE A 449 -6.10 13.26 17.91
C ILE A 449 -5.05 13.89 18.83
N LYS A 450 -5.08 15.22 19.00
CA LYS A 450 -4.17 15.92 19.91
C LYS A 450 -4.21 15.38 21.36
N PRO A 451 -5.38 15.27 22.02
CA PRO A 451 -5.42 14.71 23.38
C PRO A 451 -5.02 13.23 23.41
N GLY A 452 -5.40 12.42 22.40
CA GLY A 452 -4.95 11.03 22.30
C GLY A 452 -3.42 10.90 22.23
N LEU A 453 -2.78 11.71 21.39
CA LEU A 453 -1.31 11.77 21.28
C LEU A 453 -0.65 12.21 22.60
N LEU A 454 -1.14 13.30 23.21
CA LEU A 454 -0.62 13.77 24.51
C LEU A 454 -0.74 12.72 25.61
N ASN A 455 -1.85 11.98 25.65
CA ASN A 455 -2.06 10.90 26.63
C ASN A 455 -1.02 9.78 26.49
N LEU A 456 -0.53 9.53 25.26
CA LEU A 456 0.52 8.56 24.97
C LEU A 456 1.94 9.14 25.15
N GLY A 457 2.07 10.42 25.51
CA GLY A 457 3.35 11.10 25.68
C GLY A 457 3.98 11.62 24.38
N PHE A 458 3.18 11.78 23.32
CA PHE A 458 3.62 12.42 22.09
C PHE A 458 3.55 13.95 22.19
N HIS A 459 4.48 14.59 21.51
CA HIS A 459 4.56 16.02 21.30
C HIS A 459 4.73 16.32 19.81
N SER A 460 4.17 17.45 19.37
CA SER A 460 4.44 18.00 18.06
C SER A 460 4.67 19.50 18.10
N SER A 461 5.88 19.92 17.77
CA SER A 461 6.21 21.35 17.66
C SER A 461 5.51 22.01 16.46
N LYS A 462 5.15 21.24 15.43
CA LYS A 462 4.40 21.74 14.27
C LYS A 462 2.95 22.11 14.63
N TYR A 463 2.34 21.35 15.53
CA TYR A 463 0.94 21.52 15.94
C TYR A 463 0.78 22.11 17.36
N ASN A 464 1.88 22.58 17.96
CA ASN A 464 1.95 23.25 19.27
C ASN A 464 1.34 22.42 20.41
N PHE A 465 1.86 21.21 20.66
CA PHE A 465 1.54 20.41 21.85
C PHE A 465 2.67 19.50 22.30
#